data_AF-A0A949JVV4-F1
#
_entry.id   AF-A0A949JVV4-F1
#
_cell.length_a   1.000
_cell.length_b   1.000
_cell.length_c   1.000
_cell.angle_alpha   90.00
_cell.angle_beta   90.00
_cell.angle_gamma   90.00
#
_symmetry.space_group_name_H-M   'P 1'
#
loop_
_entity.id
_entity.type
_entity.pdbx_description
1 polymer ?
#
loop_
_entity_poly.entity_id
_entity_poly.type
_entity_poly.pdbx_seq_one_letter_code
_entity_poly.pdbx_strand_id
1 'polypeptide(L)'
;MIVKNRYVVALAALIAFLPSCTGGGGGTVEVLEDPVYGFYLGEKSGDLFERVRNKTSWNKTENPRTGYRGKMYEFSRAADGSREISHLRLTFVDDMLMEVIAYMKSTNVTKLNLLKHRIEEDYGVNPTSPDGTTEMAYKTYRFKVTDMSITLRRITKNPETELYIQYMHNELHQRIK
;
A
#
# COMPACT_ATOMS: atom_id res chain seq x y z
N MET A 1 -70.02 23.20 -14.86
CA MET A 1 -70.19 21.95 -14.11
C MET A 1 -69.29 20.88 -14.72
N ILE A 2 -68.52 20.22 -13.86
CA ILE A 2 -67.78 18.95 -14.06
C ILE A 2 -66.37 19.03 -14.70
N VAL A 3 -65.45 18.51 -13.90
CA VAL A 3 -63.98 18.41 -13.92
C VAL A 3 -63.53 17.10 -14.62
N LYS A 4 -62.30 17.07 -15.17
CA LYS A 4 -61.23 16.02 -15.02
C LYS A 4 -60.21 16.14 -16.17
N ASN A 5 -58.99 16.63 -15.93
CA ASN A 5 -57.81 15.94 -15.37
C ASN A 5 -57.22 14.87 -16.31
N ARG A 6 -56.01 15.09 -16.87
CA ARG A 6 -54.78 14.29 -16.60
C ARG A 6 -53.61 14.58 -17.57
N TYR A 7 -52.45 14.75 -16.94
CA TYR A 7 -51.03 14.68 -17.32
C TYR A 7 -50.70 13.81 -18.55
N VAL A 8 -49.63 14.05 -19.34
CA VAL A 8 -48.20 13.83 -18.99
C VAL A 8 -47.34 14.36 -20.15
N VAL A 9 -46.26 15.07 -19.79
CA VAL A 9 -45.14 15.48 -20.64
C VAL A 9 -44.12 14.34 -20.71
N ALA A 10 -43.59 14.02 -21.89
CA ALA A 10 -42.40 13.17 -22.04
C ALA A 10 -41.41 13.86 -23.00
N LEU A 11 -40.34 14.41 -22.41
CA LEU A 11 -39.20 15.00 -23.12
C LEU A 11 -38.07 13.97 -23.07
N ALA A 12 -37.70 13.39 -24.21
CA ALA A 12 -36.58 12.47 -24.33
C ALA A 12 -35.29 13.28 -24.61
N ALA A 13 -34.35 13.27 -23.67
CA ALA A 13 -33.02 13.85 -23.84
C ALA A 13 -32.06 12.79 -24.40
N LEU A 14 -31.52 13.07 -25.58
CA LEU A 14 -30.53 12.24 -26.29
C LEU A 14 -29.13 12.60 -25.75
N ILE A 15 -28.48 11.67 -25.04
CA ILE A 15 -27.08 11.83 -24.59
C ILE A 15 -26.16 11.27 -25.67
N ALA A 16 -25.35 12.14 -26.26
CA ALA A 16 -24.28 11.77 -27.18
C ALA A 16 -23.12 11.12 -26.40
N PHE A 17 -22.80 9.87 -26.74
CA PHE A 17 -21.59 9.18 -26.29
C PHE A 17 -20.38 9.70 -27.09
N LEU A 18 -19.42 10.32 -26.40
CA LEU A 18 -18.07 10.50 -26.92
C LEU A 18 -17.26 9.22 -26.62
N PRO A 19 -16.51 8.66 -27.59
CA PRO A 19 -15.62 7.54 -27.32
C PRO A 19 -14.38 8.05 -26.56
N SER A 20 -14.29 7.72 -25.28
CA SER A 20 -13.05 7.84 -24.52
C SER A 20 -12.03 6.86 -25.09
N CYS A 21 -10.92 7.40 -25.61
CA CYS A 21 -9.72 6.65 -25.95
C CYS A 21 -9.16 5.96 -24.70
N THR A 22 -9.51 4.70 -24.45
CA THR A 22 -8.82 3.83 -23.50
C THR A 22 -7.51 3.36 -24.12
N GLY A 23 -6.44 4.10 -23.86
CA GLY A 23 -5.07 3.68 -24.14
C GLY A 23 -4.56 2.74 -23.04
N GLY A 24 -4.03 1.59 -23.46
CA GLY A 24 -3.07 0.79 -22.69
C GLY A 24 -3.67 -0.29 -21.81
N GLY A 25 -3.71 -1.52 -22.34
CA GLY A 25 -3.94 -2.71 -21.53
C GLY A 25 -2.86 -2.86 -20.47
N GLY A 26 -3.26 -2.76 -19.22
CA GLY A 26 -2.53 -3.24 -18.06
C GLY A 26 -3.37 -4.33 -17.41
N GLY A 27 -2.77 -5.46 -17.08
CA GLY A 27 -3.43 -6.46 -16.24
C GLY A 27 -4.03 -5.76 -15.02
N THR A 28 -5.31 -6.01 -14.77
CA THR A 28 -6.06 -5.39 -13.67
C THR A 28 -5.45 -5.87 -12.36
N VAL A 29 -4.59 -5.04 -11.77
CA VAL A 29 -4.14 -5.25 -10.39
C VAL A 29 -5.35 -5.13 -9.51
N GLU A 30 -5.61 -6.16 -8.71
CA GLU A 30 -6.67 -6.09 -7.71
C GLU A 30 -6.29 -5.11 -6.60
N VAL A 31 -7.26 -4.29 -6.18
CA VAL A 31 -7.07 -3.42 -5.01
C VAL A 31 -7.42 -4.24 -3.78
N LEU A 32 -6.46 -4.43 -2.88
CA LEU A 32 -6.69 -5.16 -1.64
C LEU A 32 -7.60 -4.34 -0.72
N GLU A 33 -8.64 -4.97 -0.17
CA GLU A 33 -9.67 -4.29 0.63
C GLU A 33 -9.13 -3.79 1.99
N ASP A 34 -8.15 -4.50 2.57
CA ASP A 34 -7.60 -4.15 3.87
C ASP A 34 -6.51 -3.07 3.75
N PRO A 35 -6.73 -1.85 4.31
CA PRO A 35 -5.76 -0.78 4.22
C PRO A 35 -4.57 -1.02 5.15
N VAL A 36 -3.37 -0.82 4.62
CA VAL A 36 -2.13 -0.81 5.37
C VAL A 36 -1.79 0.65 5.72
N TYR A 37 -1.90 1.02 6.99
CA TYR A 37 -1.61 2.38 7.47
C TYR A 37 -2.38 3.50 6.74
N GLY A 38 -3.58 3.17 6.26
CA GLY A 38 -4.43 4.06 5.46
C GLY A 38 -4.13 4.07 3.95
N PHE A 39 -3.37 3.12 3.44
CA PHE A 39 -3.05 2.94 2.01
C PHE A 39 -3.54 1.57 1.52
N TYR A 40 -4.10 1.50 0.32
CA TYR A 40 -4.64 0.27 -0.25
C TYR A 40 -3.68 -0.25 -1.33
N LEU A 41 -3.09 -1.43 -1.12
CA LEU A 41 -2.25 -2.04 -2.16
C LEU A 41 -3.10 -2.27 -3.42
N GLY A 42 -2.52 -2.01 -4.59
CA GLY A 42 -3.19 -2.01 -5.87
C GLY A 42 -3.90 -0.70 -6.23
N GLU A 43 -4.06 0.27 -5.32
CA GLU A 43 -4.76 1.51 -5.68
C GLU A 43 -3.96 2.41 -6.65
N LYS A 44 -4.66 3.18 -7.49
CA LYS A 44 -4.03 4.14 -8.41
C LYS A 44 -3.43 5.33 -7.66
N SER A 45 -2.31 5.84 -8.17
CA SER A 45 -1.60 6.95 -7.54
C SER A 45 -2.46 8.22 -7.44
N GLY A 46 -3.25 8.54 -8.49
CA GLY A 46 -4.15 9.70 -8.50
C GLY A 46 -5.18 9.66 -7.36
N ASP A 47 -5.90 8.54 -7.26
CA ASP A 47 -6.94 8.34 -6.24
C ASP A 47 -6.35 8.37 -4.82
N LEU A 48 -5.18 7.75 -4.63
CA LEU A 48 -4.44 7.77 -3.37
C LEU A 48 -4.08 9.19 -2.95
N PHE A 49 -3.40 9.95 -3.82
CA PHE A 49 -2.91 11.29 -3.48
C PHE A 49 -4.05 12.26 -3.22
N GLU A 50 -5.18 12.13 -3.92
CA GLU A 50 -6.37 12.91 -3.63
C GLU A 50 -6.91 12.58 -2.24
N ARG A 51 -7.09 11.30 -1.92
CA ARG A 51 -7.64 10.82 -0.65
C ARG A 51 -6.80 11.21 0.56
N VAL A 52 -5.48 11.25 0.43
CA VAL A 52 -4.56 11.52 1.55
C VAL A 52 -4.03 12.96 1.61
N ARG A 53 -4.44 13.83 0.68
CA ARG A 53 -3.89 15.20 0.50
C ARG A 53 -3.80 16.03 1.77
N ASN A 54 -4.83 15.98 2.61
CA ASN A 54 -4.90 16.78 3.84
C ASN A 54 -4.50 15.98 5.09
N LYS A 55 -4.08 14.73 4.93
CA LYS A 55 -3.76 13.81 6.03
C LYS A 55 -2.26 13.70 6.29
N THR A 56 -1.44 13.78 5.25
CA THR A 56 0.01 13.55 5.35
C THR A 56 0.73 14.33 4.23
N SER A 57 1.99 14.67 4.45
CA SER A 57 2.83 15.30 3.43
C SER A 57 3.75 14.25 2.80
N TRP A 58 4.08 14.44 1.52
CA TRP A 58 4.95 13.51 0.80
C TRP A 58 5.93 14.22 -0.12
N ASN A 59 7.06 13.58 -0.37
CA ASN A 59 8.06 14.01 -1.35
C ASN A 59 8.38 12.86 -2.28
N LYS A 60 8.57 13.16 -3.57
CA LYS A 60 9.07 12.17 -4.52
C LYS A 60 10.54 11.90 -4.21
N THR A 61 10.92 10.63 -4.14
CA THR A 61 12.30 10.21 -3.89
C THR A 61 12.93 9.62 -5.13
N GLU A 62 14.26 9.67 -5.19
CA GLU A 62 14.99 8.97 -6.23
C GLU A 62 14.82 7.47 -6.06
N ASN A 63 14.67 6.79 -7.18
CA ASN A 63 14.54 5.35 -7.20
C ASN A 63 15.90 4.77 -6.77
N PRO A 64 16.00 4.02 -5.66
CA PRO A 64 17.25 3.37 -5.30
C PRO A 64 17.69 2.51 -6.48
N ARG A 65 19.00 2.36 -6.68
CA ARG A 65 19.62 1.55 -7.75
C ARG A 65 19.30 0.04 -7.67
N THR A 66 18.21 -0.33 -7.01
CA THR A 66 17.51 -1.60 -7.09
C THR A 66 16.67 -1.55 -8.36
N GLY A 67 16.87 -2.44 -9.33
CA GLY A 67 16.31 -2.38 -10.71
C GLY A 67 14.79 -2.34 -10.93
N TYR A 68 14.01 -1.80 -9.99
CA TYR A 68 12.59 -1.50 -10.08
C TYR A 68 12.36 -0.29 -10.98
N ARG A 69 11.40 -0.36 -11.92
CA ARG A 69 10.96 0.79 -12.74
C ARG A 69 9.79 1.55 -12.10
N GLY A 70 9.85 1.78 -10.79
CA GLY A 70 8.75 2.41 -10.02
C GLY A 70 8.95 3.90 -9.73
N LYS A 71 7.85 4.62 -9.48
CA LYS A 71 7.88 5.94 -8.83
C LYS A 71 7.87 5.72 -7.32
N MET A 72 8.75 6.38 -6.58
CA MET A 72 8.79 6.29 -5.12
C MET A 72 8.46 7.63 -4.46
N TYR A 73 7.75 7.52 -3.34
CA TYR A 73 7.35 8.65 -2.52
C TYR A 73 7.60 8.33 -1.06
N GLU A 74 8.16 9.29 -0.34
CA GLU A 74 8.29 9.25 1.11
C GLU A 74 7.19 10.10 1.73
N PHE A 75 6.43 9.51 2.64
CA PHE A 75 5.33 10.11 3.38
C PHE A 75 5.76 10.34 4.83
N SER A 76 5.52 11.55 5.35
CA SER A 76 5.97 11.95 6.68
C SER A 76 5.26 11.25 7.83
N ARG A 77 4.11 10.60 7.58
CA ARG A 77 3.33 9.82 8.55
C ARG A 77 2.27 8.96 7.86
N ALA A 78 1.70 8.04 8.62
CA ALA A 78 0.58 7.20 8.19
C ALA A 78 -0.69 8.02 7.92
N ALA A 79 -1.49 7.58 6.95
CA ALA A 79 -2.72 8.27 6.56
C ALA A 79 -3.91 7.96 7.49
N ASP A 80 -3.84 6.87 8.25
CA ASP A 80 -4.81 6.48 9.29
C ASP A 80 -4.56 7.13 10.66
N GLY A 81 -3.46 7.87 10.82
CA GLY A 81 -3.09 8.52 12.08
C GLY A 81 -2.24 7.67 13.03
N SER A 82 -1.77 6.48 12.62
CA SER A 82 -0.86 5.63 13.39
C SER A 82 0.38 6.40 13.85
N ARG A 83 0.56 6.52 15.17
CA ARG A 83 1.57 7.40 15.79
C ARG A 83 2.93 6.73 15.96
N GLU A 84 2.97 5.40 15.95
CA GLU A 84 4.19 4.61 16.06
C GLU A 84 5.05 4.63 14.79
N ILE A 85 4.49 5.09 13.67
CA ILE A 85 5.17 5.21 12.39
C ILE A 85 5.94 6.54 12.34
N SER A 86 7.21 6.46 11.99
CA SER A 86 8.12 7.59 11.78
C SER A 86 7.86 8.22 10.42
N HIS A 87 7.92 7.41 9.36
CA HIS A 87 7.63 7.77 7.98
C HIS A 87 7.27 6.50 7.19
N LEU A 88 6.75 6.66 5.98
CA LEU A 88 6.50 5.55 5.07
C LEU A 88 7.16 5.81 3.72
N ARG A 89 7.53 4.72 3.05
CA ARG A 89 7.92 4.74 1.64
C ARG A 89 6.90 3.97 0.83
N LEU A 90 6.35 4.59 -0.19
CA LEU A 90 5.41 3.99 -1.13
C LEU A 90 6.05 3.85 -2.50
N THR A 91 5.92 2.67 -3.11
CA THR A 91 6.42 2.38 -4.46
C THR A 91 5.25 2.09 -5.39
N PHE A 92 5.22 2.82 -6.51
CA PHE A 92 4.21 2.66 -7.55
C PHE A 92 4.83 2.09 -8.82
N VAL A 93 4.21 1.07 -9.41
CA VAL A 93 4.59 0.49 -10.70
C VAL A 93 3.36 0.53 -11.61
N ASP A 94 3.53 0.98 -12.85
CA ASP A 94 2.44 1.19 -13.81
C ASP A 94 1.27 2.01 -13.23
N ASP A 95 1.60 3.01 -12.39
CA ASP A 95 0.67 3.88 -11.67
C ASP A 95 -0.11 3.25 -10.50
N MET A 96 0.19 1.99 -10.17
CA MET A 96 -0.49 1.24 -9.11
C MET A 96 0.40 1.13 -7.88
N LEU A 97 -0.15 1.30 -6.67
CA LEU A 97 0.58 1.14 -5.42
C LEU A 97 0.93 -0.33 -5.20
N MET A 98 2.22 -0.66 -5.20
CA MET A 98 2.67 -2.05 -5.13
C MET A 98 3.41 -2.40 -3.85
N GLU A 99 3.95 -1.40 -3.16
CA GLU A 99 4.69 -1.59 -1.92
C GLU A 99 4.45 -0.43 -0.96
N VAL A 100 4.24 -0.76 0.31
CA VAL A 100 4.24 0.17 1.44
C VAL A 100 5.30 -0.31 2.44
N ILE A 101 6.29 0.53 2.74
CA ILE A 101 7.23 0.29 3.83
C ILE A 101 6.96 1.30 4.94
N ALA A 102 6.59 0.80 6.12
CA ALA A 102 6.36 1.63 7.30
C ALA A 102 7.56 1.53 8.25
N TYR A 103 8.24 2.65 8.49
CA TYR A 103 9.39 2.74 9.38
C TYR A 103 8.94 3.12 10.79
N MET A 104 9.32 2.33 11.78
CA MET A 104 8.89 2.49 13.16
C MET A 104 9.74 3.54 13.90
N LYS A 105 9.12 4.33 14.77
CA LYS A 105 9.85 5.25 15.67
C LYS A 105 10.70 4.51 16.70
N SER A 106 10.20 3.39 17.23
CA SER A 106 10.91 2.55 18.19
C SER A 106 11.46 1.33 17.48
N THR A 107 12.76 1.10 17.59
CA THR A 107 13.47 0.03 16.87
C THR A 107 14.03 -1.04 17.80
N ASN A 108 13.51 -1.12 19.03
CA ASN A 108 13.94 -2.12 20.02
C ASN A 108 13.35 -3.52 19.74
N VAL A 109 13.95 -4.54 20.37
CA VAL A 109 13.56 -5.95 20.20
C VAL A 109 12.14 -6.22 20.73
N THR A 110 11.73 -5.54 21.80
CA THR A 110 10.37 -5.66 22.34
C THR A 110 9.32 -5.25 21.31
N LYS A 111 9.54 -4.12 20.61
CA LYS A 111 8.65 -3.64 19.56
C LYS A 111 8.64 -4.59 18.37
N LEU A 112 9.79 -5.12 17.97
CA LEU A 112 9.87 -6.16 16.94
C LEU A 112 8.98 -7.37 17.28
N ASN A 113 9.11 -7.91 18.49
CA ASN A 113 8.33 -9.08 18.91
C ASN A 113 6.83 -8.78 18.98
N LEU A 114 6.45 -7.59 19.45
CA LEU A 114 5.07 -7.14 19.48
C LEU A 114 4.47 -7.01 18.06
N LEU A 115 5.23 -6.46 17.11
CA LEU A 115 4.79 -6.35 15.72
C LEU A 115 4.67 -7.72 15.06
N LYS A 116 5.62 -8.63 15.35
CA LYS A 116 5.55 -10.01 14.88
C LYS A 116 4.25 -10.67 15.35
N HIS A 117 3.96 -10.61 16.65
CA HIS A 117 2.75 -11.19 17.24
C HIS A 117 1.48 -10.59 16.63
N ARG A 118 1.44 -9.26 16.48
CA ARG A 118 0.32 -8.57 15.86
C ARG A 118 0.08 -9.05 14.42
N ILE A 119 1.13 -9.21 13.60
CA ILE A 119 0.98 -9.71 12.23
C ILE A 119 0.48 -11.17 12.24
N GLU A 120 0.97 -12.00 13.16
CA GLU A 120 0.48 -13.38 13.32
C GLU A 120 -1.02 -13.42 13.67
N GLU A 121 -1.47 -12.54 14.55
CA GLU A 121 -2.89 -12.41 14.95
C GLU A 121 -3.77 -11.83 13.84
N ASP A 122 -3.38 -10.69 13.27
CA ASP A 122 -4.17 -9.95 12.28
C ASP A 122 -4.41 -10.77 11.01
N TYR A 123 -3.43 -11.59 10.61
CA TYR A 123 -3.48 -12.34 9.34
C TYR A 123 -3.60 -13.86 9.52
N GLY A 124 -3.56 -14.39 10.74
CA GLY A 124 -3.66 -15.83 11.00
C GLY A 124 -2.52 -16.67 10.38
N VAL A 125 -1.31 -16.11 10.32
CA VAL A 125 -0.14 -16.69 9.64
C VAL A 125 1.04 -16.85 10.59
N ASN A 126 1.97 -17.73 10.23
CA ASN A 126 3.24 -17.89 10.95
C ASN A 126 4.42 -17.37 10.09
N PRO A 127 5.41 -16.71 10.69
CA PRO A 127 6.57 -16.22 9.96
C PRO A 127 7.52 -17.34 9.59
N THR A 128 8.23 -17.12 8.49
CA THR A 128 9.44 -17.85 8.12
C THR A 128 10.66 -16.96 8.36
N SER A 129 11.70 -17.50 9.00
CA SER A 129 13.03 -16.86 9.02
C SER A 129 13.79 -17.27 7.76
N PRO A 130 14.44 -16.33 7.03
CA PRO A 130 15.17 -16.64 5.81
C PRO A 130 16.31 -17.67 5.95
N ASP A 131 16.85 -17.83 7.15
CA ASP A 131 18.02 -18.65 7.46
C ASP A 131 17.70 -19.91 8.27
N GLY A 132 16.48 -20.03 8.84
CA GLY A 132 16.17 -21.08 9.80
C GLY A 132 17.01 -21.03 11.08
N THR A 133 17.76 -19.94 11.32
CA THR A 133 18.70 -19.80 12.44
C THR A 133 18.26 -18.69 13.40
N THR A 134 18.86 -18.72 14.59
CA THR A 134 18.66 -17.79 15.71
C THR A 134 19.64 -16.60 15.69
N GLU A 135 20.20 -16.22 14.54
CA GLU A 135 21.28 -15.23 14.50
C GLU A 135 20.83 -13.78 14.78
N MET A 136 21.70 -13.02 15.48
CA MET A 136 21.32 -11.81 16.24
C MET A 136 21.50 -10.47 15.50
N ALA A 137 22.18 -10.43 14.34
CA ALA A 137 22.49 -9.16 13.67
C ALA A 137 21.33 -8.63 12.79
N TYR A 138 20.51 -9.52 12.23
CA TYR A 138 19.39 -9.19 11.37
C TYR A 138 18.21 -10.08 11.75
N LYS A 139 17.12 -9.49 12.24
CA LYS A 139 15.88 -10.24 12.41
C LYS A 139 14.95 -9.89 11.25
N THR A 140 14.75 -10.85 10.36
CA THR A 140 13.82 -10.73 9.23
C THR A 140 12.77 -11.81 9.39
N TYR A 141 11.51 -11.42 9.48
CA TYR A 141 10.37 -12.32 9.45
C TYR A 141 9.60 -12.10 8.16
N ARG A 142 9.35 -13.18 7.42
CA ARG A 142 8.54 -13.14 6.20
C ARG A 142 7.24 -13.89 6.42
N PHE A 143 6.15 -13.23 6.09
CA PHE A 143 4.80 -13.78 6.16
C PHE A 143 4.24 -13.81 4.73
N LYS A 144 3.64 -14.94 4.37
CA LYS A 144 2.88 -15.07 3.13
C LYS A 144 1.41 -14.95 3.49
N VAL A 145 0.75 -13.97 2.92
CA VAL A 145 -0.68 -13.73 3.07
C VAL A 145 -1.30 -13.89 1.68
N THR A 146 -2.62 -14.07 1.61
CA THR A 146 -3.34 -14.00 0.33
C THR A 146 -3.05 -12.65 -0.32
N ASP A 147 -2.66 -12.67 -1.61
CA ASP A 147 -2.45 -11.50 -2.47
C ASP A 147 -1.35 -10.49 -2.09
N MET A 148 -0.71 -10.66 -0.93
CA MET A 148 0.48 -9.90 -0.54
C MET A 148 1.50 -10.71 0.26
N SER A 149 2.71 -10.15 0.35
CA SER A 149 3.73 -10.61 1.29
C SER A 149 4.07 -9.51 2.28
N ILE A 150 4.36 -9.92 3.51
CA ILE A 150 4.75 -9.01 4.59
C ILE A 150 6.16 -9.39 5.03
N THR A 151 7.05 -8.39 5.10
CA THR A 151 8.41 -8.55 5.65
C THR A 151 8.59 -7.59 6.81
N LEU A 152 8.75 -8.14 8.01
CA LEU A 152 9.13 -7.40 9.21
C LEU A 152 10.63 -7.53 9.40
N ARG A 153 11.36 -6.42 9.40
CA ARG A 153 12.82 -6.43 9.50
C ARG A 153 13.33 -5.42 10.52
N ARG A 154 14.24 -5.89 11.38
CA ARG A 154 15.12 -5.05 12.19
C ARG A 154 16.54 -5.16 11.66
N ILE A 155 17.14 -4.04 11.29
CA ILE A 155 18.49 -3.97 10.72
C ILE A 155 19.29 -2.85 11.38
N THR A 156 20.54 -3.15 11.75
CA THR A 156 21.50 -2.14 12.21
C THR A 156 22.43 -1.79 11.06
N LYS A 157 22.40 -0.53 10.60
CA LYS A 157 23.35 0.05 9.65
C LYS A 157 24.11 1.14 10.40
N ASN A 158 25.38 0.92 10.75
CA ASN A 158 26.14 1.87 11.58
C ASN A 158 25.95 3.34 11.13
N PRO A 159 25.54 4.28 12.00
CA PRO A 159 25.28 4.14 13.46
C PRO A 159 23.81 3.85 13.84
N GLU A 160 22.91 3.66 12.89
CA GLU A 160 21.46 3.64 13.12
C GLU A 160 20.87 2.22 13.09
N THR A 161 19.79 2.03 13.85
CA THR A 161 18.96 0.82 13.78
C THR A 161 17.61 1.19 13.19
N GLU A 162 17.23 0.52 12.10
CA GLU A 162 15.90 0.61 11.50
C GLU A 162 15.05 -0.60 11.93
N LEU A 163 13.77 -0.35 12.18
CA LEU A 163 12.73 -1.38 12.26
C LEU A 163 11.63 -0.97 11.30
N TYR A 164 11.30 -1.84 10.35
CA TYR A 164 10.25 -1.54 9.38
C TYR A 164 9.41 -2.78 9.06
N ILE A 165 8.20 -2.52 8.59
CA ILE A 165 7.33 -3.53 7.98
C ILE A 165 7.12 -3.15 6.52
N GLN A 166 7.40 -4.08 5.63
CA GLN A 166 7.19 -3.95 4.19
C GLN A 166 5.99 -4.82 3.81
N TYR A 167 4.98 -4.21 3.22
CA TYR A 167 3.82 -4.86 2.62
C TYR A 167 3.95 -4.74 1.11
N MET A 168 3.87 -5.85 0.40
CA MET A 168 4.14 -5.91 -1.03
C MET A 168 3.08 -6.75 -1.74
N HIS A 169 2.45 -6.18 -2.76
CA HIS A 169 1.46 -6.86 -3.59
C HIS A 169 2.11 -8.02 -4.35
N ASN A 170 1.47 -9.20 -4.39
CA ASN A 170 2.06 -10.39 -4.99
C ASN A 170 2.30 -10.26 -6.50
N GLU A 171 1.51 -9.45 -7.21
CA GLU A 171 1.77 -9.15 -8.63
C GLU A 171 3.11 -8.47 -8.87
N LEU A 172 3.64 -7.73 -7.88
CA LEU A 172 4.93 -7.05 -8.04
C LEU A 172 6.04 -8.07 -8.35
N HIS A 173 6.00 -9.25 -7.71
CA HIS A 173 6.93 -10.35 -7.98
C HIS A 173 6.86 -10.90 -9.40
N GLN A 174 5.70 -10.80 -10.06
CA GLN A 174 5.54 -11.27 -11.43
C GLN A 174 6.08 -10.23 -12.43
N ARG A 175 5.97 -8.94 -12.10
CA ARG A 175 6.35 -7.83 -12.98
C ARG A 175 7.84 -7.48 -12.96
N ILE A 176 8.59 -7.97 -11.97
CA ILE A 176 10.06 -7.73 -11.83
C ILE A 176 10.90 -8.89 -12.38
N LYS A 177 10.27 -9.97 -12.84
CA LYS A 177 10.97 -11.02 -13.59
C LYS A 177 11.40 -10.52 -14.96
#